data_AF-A0A1F3ZVG7-F1
#
_entry.id   AF-A0A1F3ZVG7-F1
#
_cell.length_a   1.000
_cell.length_b   1.000
_cell.length_c   1.000
_cell.angle_alpha   90.00
_cell.angle_beta   90.00
_cell.angle_gamma   90.00
#
_symmetry.space_group_name_H-M   'P 1'
#
loop_
_entity.id
_entity.type
_entity.pdbx_description
1 polymer ?
#
loop_
_entity_poly.entity_id
_entity_poly.type
_entity_poly.pdbx_seq_one_letter_code
_entity_poly.pdbx_strand_id
1 'polypeptide(L)'
;MALSTEIRCRIDRQLKDDAQKVLDHLGLSISHAIRIFLRQLVRTGGLPFDMKAPPQAREARAFYTAKNKKRTRRKRSPAKS
;
A
#
# COMPACT_ATOMS: atom_id res chain seq x y z
N MET A 1 24.06 -21.42 23.72
CA MET A 1 22.68 -21.30 23.21
C MET A 1 22.69 -20.25 22.10
N ALA A 2 22.22 -20.57 20.89
CA ALA A 2 22.14 -19.58 19.83
C ALA A 2 20.98 -18.62 20.13
N LEU A 3 21.28 -17.33 20.29
CA LEU A 3 20.30 -16.25 20.56
C LEU A 3 19.61 -15.74 19.28
N SER A 4 19.78 -16.45 18.15
CA SER A 4 19.27 -16.07 16.84
C SER A 4 18.34 -17.14 16.29
N THR A 5 17.19 -16.69 15.79
CA THR A 5 16.23 -17.51 15.04
C THR A 5 16.24 -17.06 13.58
N GLU A 6 16.18 -18.02 12.66
CA GLU A 6 16.16 -17.76 11.22
C GLU A 6 14.74 -17.76 10.67
N ILE A 7 14.47 -16.89 9.69
CA ILE A 7 13.20 -16.82 8.96
C ILE A 7 13.47 -17.23 7.51
N ARG A 8 12.82 -18.30 7.05
CA ARG A 8 12.83 -18.73 5.64
C ARG A 8 11.44 -18.58 5.05
N CYS A 9 11.34 -17.89 3.93
CA CYS A 9 10.08 -17.75 3.19
C CYS A 9 10.33 -17.96 1.69
N ARG A 10 9.35 -18.56 1.01
CA ARG A 10 9.32 -18.60 -0.45
C ARG A 10 8.63 -17.34 -0.94
N ILE A 11 9.29 -16.63 -1.85
CA ILE A 11 8.78 -15.42 -2.49
C ILE A 11 9.03 -15.52 -3.99
N ASP A 12 8.22 -14.81 -4.76
CA ASP A 12 8.46 -14.65 -6.18
C ASP A 12 9.79 -13.91 -6.43
N ARG A 13 10.50 -14.31 -7.48
CA ARG A 13 11.82 -13.75 -7.80
C ARG A 13 11.72 -12.27 -8.19
N GLN A 14 10.73 -11.92 -9.01
CA GLN A 14 10.52 -10.55 -9.44
C GLN A 14 10.20 -9.65 -8.24
N LEU A 15 9.32 -10.14 -7.34
CA LEU A 15 9.00 -9.43 -6.10
C LEU A 15 10.25 -9.17 -5.23
N LYS A 16 11.14 -10.16 -5.10
CA LYS A 16 12.40 -10.00 -4.37
C LYS A 16 13.27 -8.91 -4.99
N ASP A 17 13.45 -8.96 -6.31
CA ASP A 17 14.33 -8.04 -7.03
C ASP A 17 13.79 -6.61 -6.98
N ASP A 18 12.47 -6.43 -7.10
CA ASP A 18 11.83 -5.12 -7.00
C ASP A 18 11.86 -4.57 -5.57
N ALA A 19 11.66 -5.41 -4.55
CA ALA A 19 11.84 -5.01 -3.16
C ALA A 19 13.29 -4.60 -2.87
N GLN A 20 14.27 -5.32 -3.40
CA GLN A 20 15.69 -5.00 -3.21
C GLN A 20 16.02 -3.62 -3.78
N LYS A 21 15.59 -3.29 -5.00
CA LYS A 21 15.80 -1.96 -5.61
C LYS A 21 15.25 -0.83 -4.74
N VAL A 22 14.05 -0.99 -4.20
CA VAL A 22 13.43 0.01 -3.32
C VAL A 22 14.24 0.20 -2.04
N LEU A 23 14.69 -0.91 -1.44
CA LEU A 23 15.47 -0.88 -0.20
C LEU A 23 16.90 -0.36 -0.39
N ASP A 24 17.50 -0.57 -1.56
CA ASP A 24 18.84 -0.06 -1.91
C ASP A 24 18.87 1.47 -1.89
N HIS A 25 17.80 2.13 -2.34
CA HIS A 25 17.66 3.59 -2.22
C HIS A 25 17.67 4.10 -0.77
N LEU A 26 17.32 3.23 0.19
CA LEU A 26 17.33 3.52 1.61
C LEU A 26 18.60 2.99 2.31
N GLY A 27 19.51 2.34 1.57
CA GLY A 27 20.71 1.68 2.12
C GLY A 27 20.38 0.48 3.01
N LEU A 28 19.22 -0.17 2.80
CA LEU A 28 18.74 -1.28 3.63
C LEU A 28 18.83 -2.61 2.90
N SER A 29 19.20 -3.66 3.63
CA SER A 29 19.02 -5.03 3.15
C SER A 29 17.61 -5.54 3.43
N ILE A 30 17.13 -6.52 2.66
CA ILE A 30 15.84 -7.19 2.90
C ILE A 30 15.74 -7.70 4.34
N SER A 31 16.80 -8.31 4.88
CA SER A 31 16.81 -8.79 6.27
C SER A 31 16.64 -7.65 7.29
N HIS A 32 17.22 -6.47 7.05
CA HIS A 32 17.00 -5.30 7.89
C HIS A 32 15.56 -4.79 7.78
N ALA A 33 15.01 -4.72 6.58
CA ALA A 33 13.64 -4.31 6.35
C ALA A 33 12.64 -5.23 7.08
N ILE A 34 12.84 -6.56 7.02
CA ILE A 34 12.02 -7.54 7.73
C ILE A 34 12.11 -7.32 9.25
N ARG A 35 13.29 -7.09 9.81
CA ARG A 35 13.45 -6.80 11.25
C ARG A 35 12.70 -5.53 11.67
N ILE A 36 12.79 -4.47 10.86
CA ILE A 36 12.07 -3.21 11.10
C ILE A 36 10.57 -3.47 11.06
N PHE A 37 10.09 -4.18 10.04
CA PHE A 37 8.68 -4.54 9.89
C PHE A 37 8.14 -5.30 11.11
N LEU A 38 8.84 -6.34 11.56
CA LEU A 38 8.43 -7.12 12.74
C LEU A 38 8.39 -6.27 14.01
N ARG A 39 9.36 -5.37 14.22
CA ARG A 39 9.34 -4.43 15.35
C ARG A 39 8.15 -3.49 15.28
N GLN A 40 7.83 -2.99 14.08
CA GLN A 40 6.66 -2.14 13.89
C GLN A 40 5.36 -2.88 14.20
N LEU A 41 5.22 -4.10 13.69
CA LEU A 41 4.05 -4.94 13.92
C LEU A 41 3.80 -5.18 15.42
N VAL A 42 4.85 -5.51 16.18
CA VAL A 42 4.76 -5.67 17.64
C VAL A 42 4.38 -4.35 18.31
N ARG A 43 4.96 -3.22 17.87
CA ARG A 43 4.67 -1.89 18.44
C ARG A 43 3.24 -1.43 18.18
N THR A 44 2.68 -1.71 17.00
CA THR A 44 1.31 -1.32 16.63
C THR A 44 0.25 -2.31 17.08
N GLY A 45 0.63 -3.51 17.52
CA GLY A 45 -0.32 -4.58 17.85
C GLY A 45 -1.11 -5.08 16.64
N GLY A 46 -0.57 -4.92 15.43
CA GLY A 46 -1.26 -5.17 14.17
C GLY A 46 -0.38 -4.81 12.97
N LEU A 47 -0.87 -4.97 11.73
CA LEU A 47 -0.07 -4.63 10.56
C LEU A 47 0.18 -3.11 10.47
N PRO A 48 1.43 -2.68 10.22
CA PRO A 48 1.80 -1.26 10.16
C PRO A 48 1.41 -0.59 8.82
N PHE A 49 0.49 -1.19 8.06
CA PHE A 49 -0.04 -0.65 6.83
C PHE A 49 -1.54 -0.94 6.74
N ASP A 50 -2.28 -0.01 6.14
CA ASP A 50 -3.71 -0.18 5.87
C ASP A 50 -3.91 -1.31 4.85
N MET A 51 -4.48 -2.44 5.29
CA MET A 51 -4.95 -3.49 4.39
C MET A 51 -6.23 -3.06 3.68
N LYS A 52 -6.11 -2.20 2.67
CA LYS A 52 -7.21 -1.93 1.75
C LYS A 52 -7.19 -3.00 0.68
N ALA A 53 -8.19 -3.88 0.68
CA ALA A 53 -8.42 -4.73 -0.48
C ALA A 53 -8.56 -3.83 -1.72
N PRO A 54 -8.04 -4.23 -2.90
CA PRO A 54 -8.37 -3.51 -4.12
C PRO A 54 -9.90 -3.39 -4.20
N PRO A 55 -10.45 -2.21 -4.52
CA PRO A 55 -11.89 -2.01 -4.51
C PRO A 55 -12.51 -3.10 -5.38
N GLN A 56 -13.47 -3.83 -4.81
CA GLN A 56 -14.22 -4.80 -5.59
C GLN A 56 -14.80 -4.05 -6.81
N ALA A 57 -14.94 -4.70 -7.97
CA ALA A 57 -15.35 -4.04 -9.22
C ALA A 57 -16.62 -3.16 -9.06
N ARG A 58 -17.48 -3.50 -8.09
CA ARG A 58 -18.68 -2.76 -7.68
C ARG A 58 -18.36 -1.41 -7.01
N GLU A 59 -17.33 -1.32 -6.18
CA GLU A 59 -16.87 -0.11 -5.49
C GLU A 59 -16.06 0.81 -6.42
N ALA A 60 -15.28 0.23 -7.34
CA ALA A 60 -14.59 0.99 -8.38
C ALA A 60 -15.60 1.80 -9.23
N ARG A 61 -16.75 1.21 -9.58
CA ARG A 61 -17.82 1.88 -10.35
C ARG A 61 -18.48 3.02 -9.57
N ALA A 62 -18.63 2.88 -8.24
CA ALA A 62 -19.11 3.96 -7.36
C ALA A 62 -18.11 5.14 -7.29
N PHE A 63 -16.80 4.85 -7.27
CA PHE A 63 -15.75 5.87 -7.30
C PHE A 63 -15.75 6.72 -8.59
N TYR A 64 -15.91 6.09 -9.76
CA TYR A 64 -15.97 6.79 -11.04
C TYR A 64 -17.28 7.58 -11.24
N THR A 65 -18.42 7.05 -10.80
CA THR A 65 -19.71 7.76 -10.90
C THR A 65 -19.79 8.98 -9.98
N ALA A 66 -19.17 8.93 -8.79
CA ALA A 66 -19.12 10.05 -7.85
C ALA A 66 -18.30 11.24 -8.37
N LYS A 67 -17.19 11.01 -9.08
CA LYS A 67 -16.39 12.10 -9.70
C LYS A 67 -17.13 12.80 -10.84
N ASN A 68 -18.05 12.12 -11.54
CA ASN A 68 -18.74 12.70 -12.69
C ASN A 68 -19.90 13.66 -12.31
N LYS A 69 -20.47 13.54 -11.11
CA LYS A 69 -21.57 14.41 -10.64
C LYS A 69 -21.12 15.85 -10.28
N LYS A 70 -19.82 16.06 -10.01
CA LYS A 70 -19.28 17.39 -9.68
C LYS A 70 -18.98 18.27 -10.90
N ARG A 71 -18.93 17.71 -12.12
CA ARG A 71 -18.71 18.49 -13.36
C ARG A 71 -19.98 19.05 -13.99
N THR A 72 -21.15 18.44 -13.76
CA THR A 72 -22.40 18.87 -14.42
C THR A 72 -23.13 20.01 -13.71
N ARG A 73 -22.86 20.28 -12.43
CA ARG A 73 -23.42 21.44 -11.71
C ARG A 73 -22.75 22.78 -12.03
N ARG A 74 -21.55 22.77 -12.62
CA ARG A 74 -20.79 24.00 -12.92
C ARG A 74 -21.11 24.63 -14.27
N LYS A 75 -21.86 23.94 -15.15
CA LYS A 75 -22.23 24.42 -16.50
C LYS A 75 -23.70 24.83 -16.66
N ARG A 76 -24.46 24.93 -15.56
CA ARG A 76 -25.85 25.44 -15.58
C ARG A 76 -25.99 26.62 -14.62
N SER A 77 -25.18 27.66 -14.82
CA SER A 77 -25.56 29.00 -14.39
C SER A 77 -26.37 29.59 -15.55
N PRO A 78 -27.70 29.77 -15.43
CA PRO A 78 -28.43 30.51 -16.44
C PRO A 78 -28.02 31.97 -16.34
N ALA A 79 -27.77 32.58 -17.50
CA ALA A 79 -27.72 34.02 -17.65
C ALA A 79 -28.92 34.65 -16.94
N LYS A 80 -28.68 35.66 -16.10
CA LYS A 80 -29.76 36.51 -15.61
C LYS A 80 -29.30 37.96 -15.53
N SER A 81 -29.93 38.72 -16.43
CA SER A 81 -30.16 40.16 -16.49
C SER A 81 -28.99 41.10 -16.76
#